data_AF-A0A6N6VBX1-F1
#
_entry.id   AF-A0A6N6VBX1-F1
#
_cell.length_a   1.000
_cell.length_b   1.000
_cell.length_c   1.000
_cell.angle_alpha   90.00
_cell.angle_beta   90.00
_cell.angle_gamma   90.00
#
_symmetry.space_group_name_H-M   'P 1'
#
loop_
_entity.id
_entity.type
_entity.pdbx_description
1 polymer ?
#
loop_
_entity_poly.entity_id
_entity_poly.type
_entity_poly.pdbx_seq_one_letter_code
_entity_poly.pdbx_strand_id
1 'polypeptide(L)'
;MIFVYAMLSLLITFVLVPILIPTLKRMKFGQSIREEGPQSHMKKTGTPTMGGLTFLISIIITSVVAIIFVDHSNPIILLLFVTLGFGLIGFIDDYIIVVKKNNQGLTSKQKFLAQILIAVIFFVLSNVFNLVNFSTTLHIPFTDAGIPLSFAYVIFIIFWQVGFSNAVNLTDGLDGLATGLSIIGFAMYAIMSFVLDAPAIGIFCIIMVFALLGFLPYNLNPAKVFMGDTGSLALGGIFATISIMLNQELSLVFIGFVFVVETLSVMLQVASYKLTKKRIFKMSPIHHHFELCGWNEWKVVTVFWSVGLITGLIGLWIGVH
;
A
#
# COMPACT_ATOMS: atom_id res chain seq x y z
N MET A 1 -16.98 -18.24 8.37
CA MET A 1 -17.01 -16.76 8.37
C MET A 1 -15.99 -16.14 7.41
N ILE A 2 -14.72 -16.58 7.38
CA ILE A 2 -13.68 -16.01 6.48
C ILE A 2 -14.13 -15.91 5.02
N PHE A 3 -14.70 -16.98 4.46
CA PHE A 3 -15.22 -16.99 3.08
C PHE A 3 -16.30 -15.93 2.83
N VAL A 4 -17.14 -15.62 3.83
CA VAL A 4 -18.18 -14.60 3.72
C VAL A 4 -17.55 -13.22 3.59
N TYR A 5 -16.54 -12.88 4.40
CA TYR A 5 -15.83 -11.61 4.31
C TYR A 5 -15.05 -11.47 3.00
N ALA A 6 -14.42 -12.56 2.54
CA ALA A 6 -13.75 -12.62 1.26
C ALA A 6 -14.71 -12.33 0.09
N MET A 7 -15.86 -13.02 0.04
CA MET A 7 -16.84 -12.80 -1.03
C MET A 7 -17.51 -11.44 -0.94
N LEU A 8 -17.84 -10.97 0.26
CA LEU A 8 -18.44 -9.66 0.46
C LEU A 8 -17.51 -8.55 -0.05
N SER A 9 -16.23 -8.56 0.35
CA SER A 9 -15.27 -7.53 -0.06
C SER A 9 -14.96 -7.54 -1.57
N LEU A 10 -14.86 -8.73 -2.16
CA LEU A 10 -14.69 -8.89 -3.61
C LEU A 10 -15.90 -8.34 -4.37
N LEU A 11 -17.12 -8.78 -4.01
CA LEU A 11 -18.33 -8.41 -4.73
C LEU A 11 -18.63 -6.92 -4.61
N ILE A 12 -18.49 -6.33 -3.42
CA ILE A 12 -18.69 -4.89 -3.24
C ILE A 12 -17.73 -4.12 -4.15
N THR A 13 -16.43 -4.46 -4.14
CA THR A 13 -15.46 -3.73 -4.97
C THR A 13 -15.73 -3.93 -6.46
N PHE A 14 -15.94 -5.18 -6.89
CA PHE A 14 -16.17 -5.53 -8.30
C PHE A 14 -17.40 -4.81 -8.87
N VAL A 15 -18.47 -4.67 -8.09
CA VAL A 15 -19.69 -3.95 -8.49
C VAL A 15 -19.51 -2.44 -8.41
N LEU A 16 -18.80 -1.93 -7.40
CA LEU A 16 -18.68 -0.49 -7.16
C LEU A 16 -17.77 0.20 -8.19
N VAL A 17 -16.74 -0.48 -8.69
CA VAL A 17 -15.82 0.09 -9.70
C VAL A 17 -16.54 0.58 -10.96
N PRO A 18 -17.32 -0.25 -11.71
CA PRO A 18 -18.01 0.20 -12.92
C PRO A 18 -19.07 1.28 -12.62
N ILE A 19 -19.64 1.32 -11.41
CA ILE A 19 -20.58 2.37 -10.99
C ILE A 19 -19.86 3.70 -10.78
N LEU A 20 -18.64 3.68 -10.25
CA LEU A 20 -17.89 4.89 -9.92
C LEU A 20 -17.12 5.49 -11.11
N ILE A 21 -16.67 4.67 -12.07
CA ILE A 21 -15.92 5.12 -13.26
C ILE A 21 -16.60 6.29 -14.01
N PRO A 22 -17.91 6.27 -14.33
CA PRO A 22 -18.57 7.39 -15.00
C PRO A 22 -18.51 8.69 -14.20
N THR A 23 -18.64 8.61 -12.87
CA THR A 23 -18.57 9.76 -11.98
C THR A 23 -17.16 10.35 -11.96
N LEU A 24 -16.12 9.51 -11.83
CA LEU A 24 -14.73 9.95 -11.87
C LEU A 24 -14.37 10.61 -13.21
N LYS A 25 -14.86 10.05 -14.33
CA LYS A 25 -14.71 10.65 -15.66
C LYS A 25 -15.41 12.01 -15.76
N ARG A 26 -16.65 12.15 -15.25
CA ARG A 26 -17.40 13.43 -15.23
C ARG A 26 -16.71 14.50 -14.39
N MET A 27 -16.11 14.12 -13.28
CA MET A 27 -15.34 15.01 -12.40
C MET A 27 -13.96 15.38 -12.96
N LYS A 28 -13.60 14.90 -14.16
CA LYS A 28 -12.30 15.11 -14.80
C LYS A 28 -11.11 14.63 -13.98
N PHE A 29 -11.27 13.52 -13.24
CA PHE A 29 -10.16 12.81 -12.60
C PHE A 29 -9.24 12.12 -13.62
N GLY A 30 -8.91 12.74 -14.75
CA GLY A 30 -7.91 12.20 -15.67
C GLY A 30 -6.52 12.35 -15.07
N GLN A 31 -5.69 11.32 -15.16
CA GLN A 31 -4.28 11.43 -14.78
C GLN A 31 -3.61 12.53 -15.63
N SER A 32 -3.03 13.54 -14.99
CA SER A 32 -2.25 14.56 -15.69
C SER A 32 -0.93 13.94 -16.14
N ILE A 33 -0.63 14.01 -17.43
CA ILE A 33 0.61 13.46 -17.97
C ILE A 33 1.77 14.33 -17.43
N ARG A 34 2.74 13.70 -16.75
CA ARG A 34 4.05 14.33 -16.56
C ARG A 34 4.79 14.27 -17.89
N GLU A 35 5.21 15.42 -18.44
CA GLU A 35 5.99 15.49 -19.68
C GLU A 35 7.30 14.67 -19.61
N GLU A 36 7.80 14.43 -18.39
CA GLU A 36 9.02 13.67 -18.11
C GLU A 36 8.84 12.13 -18.12
N GLY A 37 7.62 11.62 -18.37
CA GLY A 37 7.28 10.19 -18.40
C GLY A 37 7.62 9.46 -19.73
N PRO A 38 7.71 8.11 -19.74
CA PRO A 38 7.87 7.36 -20.99
C PRO A 38 6.72 7.64 -21.98
N GLN A 39 7.01 7.72 -23.28
CA GLN A 39 6.02 8.04 -24.32
C GLN A 39 4.84 7.04 -24.39
N SER A 40 5.03 5.80 -23.91
CA SER A 40 3.95 4.81 -23.77
C SER A 40 2.80 5.31 -22.90
N HIS A 41 3.09 6.14 -21.89
CA HIS A 41 2.09 6.70 -20.97
C HIS A 41 1.20 7.77 -21.62
N MET A 42 1.58 8.34 -22.77
CA MET A 42 0.72 9.28 -23.50
C MET A 42 -0.59 8.63 -23.99
N LYS A 43 -0.62 7.31 -24.17
CA LYS A 43 -1.84 6.56 -24.54
C LYS A 43 -2.81 6.36 -23.37
N LYS A 44 -2.38 6.61 -22.13
CA LYS A 44 -3.19 6.48 -20.90
C LYS A 44 -3.98 7.75 -20.56
N THR A 45 -3.95 8.74 -21.45
CA THR A 45 -4.68 10.00 -21.33
C THR A 45 -6.19 9.76 -21.16
N GLY A 46 -6.76 10.25 -20.08
CA GLY A 46 -8.21 10.21 -19.83
C GLY A 46 -8.71 9.02 -19.01
N THR A 47 -7.83 8.10 -18.60
CA THR A 47 -8.18 7.08 -17.60
C THR A 47 -8.39 7.76 -16.23
N PRO A 48 -9.53 7.52 -15.55
CA PRO A 48 -9.83 8.14 -14.27
C PRO A 48 -8.88 7.65 -13.16
N THR A 49 -8.47 8.54 -12.25
CA THR A 49 -7.79 8.25 -10.98
C THR A 49 -8.79 8.21 -9.82
N MET A 50 -8.33 7.90 -8.59
CA MET A 50 -9.13 7.66 -7.36
C MET A 50 -9.96 6.37 -7.34
N GLY A 51 -9.58 5.37 -8.11
CA GLY A 51 -10.14 4.02 -8.02
C GLY A 51 -10.01 3.42 -6.61
N GLY A 52 -9.03 3.88 -5.83
CA GLY A 52 -8.82 3.49 -4.44
C GLY A 52 -10.05 3.64 -3.54
N LEU A 53 -10.92 4.61 -3.84
CA LEU A 53 -12.15 4.82 -3.09
C LEU A 53 -13.07 3.58 -3.11
N THR A 54 -13.06 2.81 -4.20
CA THR A 54 -13.94 1.66 -4.37
C THR A 54 -13.61 0.53 -3.40
N PHE A 55 -12.34 0.11 -3.35
CA PHE A 55 -11.92 -0.93 -2.42
C PHE A 55 -11.87 -0.42 -0.98
N LEU A 56 -11.59 0.88 -0.73
CA LEU A 56 -11.66 1.44 0.62
C LEU A 56 -13.08 1.38 1.20
N ILE A 57 -14.10 1.73 0.41
CA ILE A 57 -15.51 1.59 0.82
C ILE A 57 -15.83 0.12 1.13
N SER A 58 -15.36 -0.80 0.28
CA SER A 58 -15.54 -2.23 0.50
C SER A 58 -14.86 -2.73 1.79
N ILE A 59 -13.63 -2.30 2.05
CA ILE A 59 -12.88 -2.62 3.27
C ILE A 59 -13.60 -2.09 4.50
N ILE A 60 -14.13 -0.86 4.47
CA ILE A 60 -14.90 -0.29 5.59
C ILE A 60 -16.11 -1.16 5.88
N ILE A 61 -16.97 -1.38 4.88
CA ILE A 61 -18.23 -2.11 5.05
C ILE A 61 -17.94 -3.51 5.58
N THR A 62 -17.00 -4.22 4.95
CA THR A 62 -16.67 -5.59 5.33
C THR A 62 -16.01 -5.67 6.70
N SER A 63 -15.14 -4.71 7.05
CA SER A 63 -14.49 -4.66 8.37
C SER A 63 -15.47 -4.34 9.48
N VAL A 64 -16.45 -3.45 9.25
CA VAL A 64 -17.52 -3.17 10.21
C VAL A 64 -18.35 -4.43 10.45
N VAL A 65 -18.69 -5.18 9.39
CA VAL A 65 -19.36 -6.48 9.55
C VAL A 65 -18.47 -7.45 10.33
N ALA A 66 -17.16 -7.52 10.04
CA ALA A 66 -16.25 -8.39 10.77
C ALA A 66 -16.16 -8.04 12.26
N ILE A 67 -16.08 -6.75 12.62
CA ILE A 67 -16.01 -6.27 14.01
C ILE A 67 -17.19 -6.77 14.86
N ILE A 68 -18.38 -6.96 14.27
CA ILE A 68 -19.57 -7.43 14.97
C ILE A 68 -19.49 -8.91 15.36
N PHE A 69 -18.76 -9.72 14.59
CA PHE A 69 -18.78 -11.19 14.71
C PHE A 69 -17.42 -11.82 15.05
N VAL A 70 -16.34 -11.04 15.03
CA VAL A 70 -14.98 -11.51 15.31
C VAL A 70 -14.63 -11.18 16.75
N ASP A 71 -14.34 -12.21 17.54
CA ASP A 71 -13.77 -12.04 18.86
C ASP A 71 -12.43 -11.30 18.75
N HIS A 72 -12.16 -10.40 19.70
CA HIS A 72 -10.94 -9.59 19.72
C HIS A 72 -10.86 -8.67 18.49
N SER A 73 -11.91 -7.88 18.23
CA SER A 73 -12.00 -6.98 17.08
C SER A 73 -11.16 -5.69 17.21
N ASN A 74 -10.54 -5.43 18.37
CA ASN A 74 -9.66 -4.29 18.62
C ASN A 74 -8.54 -4.08 17.56
N PRO A 75 -7.83 -5.13 17.10
CA PRO A 75 -6.84 -5.00 16.04
C PRO A 75 -7.47 -4.51 14.72
N ILE A 76 -8.67 -5.00 14.36
CA ILE A 76 -9.37 -4.59 13.13
C ILE A 76 -9.72 -3.10 13.18
N ILE A 77 -10.13 -2.58 14.35
CA ILE A 77 -10.44 -1.16 14.53
C ILE A 77 -9.21 -0.29 14.26
N LEU A 78 -8.04 -0.67 14.78
CA LEU A 78 -6.80 0.06 14.53
C LEU A 78 -6.32 -0.04 13.08
N LEU A 79 -6.41 -1.23 12.48
CA LEU A 79 -6.09 -1.44 11.08
C LEU A 79 -6.99 -0.58 10.17
N LEU A 80 -8.29 -0.52 10.49
CA LEU A 80 -9.25 0.32 9.77
C LEU A 80 -8.93 1.81 9.97
N PHE A 81 -8.59 2.24 11.19
CA PHE A 81 -8.16 3.62 11.47
C PHE A 81 -6.97 4.03 10.61
N VAL A 82 -5.90 3.21 10.55
CA VAL A 82 -4.71 3.56 9.76
C VAL A 82 -5.03 3.55 8.26
N THR A 83 -5.76 2.55 7.79
CA THR A 83 -6.17 2.44 6.37
C THR A 83 -6.96 3.69 5.95
N LEU A 84 -7.91 4.13 6.78
CA LEU A 84 -8.70 5.33 6.52
C LEU A 84 -7.91 6.62 6.69
N GLY A 85 -7.03 6.71 7.67
CA GLY A 85 -6.17 7.87 7.88
C GLY A 85 -5.30 8.15 6.67
N PHE A 86 -4.56 7.15 6.20
CA PHE A 86 -3.74 7.28 5.00
C PHE A 86 -4.57 7.41 3.71
N GLY A 87 -5.69 6.70 3.62
CA GLY A 87 -6.61 6.82 2.48
C GLY A 87 -7.23 8.21 2.37
N LEU A 88 -7.55 8.86 3.49
CA LEU A 88 -8.07 10.22 3.54
C LEU A 88 -7.02 11.24 3.08
N ILE A 89 -5.76 11.07 3.48
CA ILE A 89 -4.66 11.92 3.00
C ILE A 89 -4.57 11.85 1.47
N GLY A 90 -4.58 10.63 0.93
CA GLY A 90 -4.55 10.41 -0.51
C GLY A 90 -5.79 10.95 -1.23
N PHE A 91 -6.97 10.76 -0.64
CA PHE A 91 -8.22 11.32 -1.16
C PHE A 91 -8.18 12.84 -1.24
N ILE A 92 -7.71 13.51 -0.18
CA ILE A 92 -7.57 14.97 -0.16
C ILE A 92 -6.57 15.42 -1.23
N ASP A 93 -5.46 14.70 -1.40
CA ASP A 93 -4.45 15.01 -2.40
C ASP A 93 -5.02 14.91 -3.83
N ASP A 94 -5.58 13.76 -4.19
CA ASP A 94 -6.21 13.53 -5.49
C ASP A 94 -7.33 14.56 -5.75
N TYR A 95 -8.17 14.83 -4.74
CA TYR A 95 -9.25 15.81 -4.84
C TYR A 95 -8.74 17.22 -5.11
N ILE A 96 -7.68 17.66 -4.43
CA ILE A 96 -7.07 18.99 -4.67
C ILE A 96 -6.50 19.07 -6.08
N ILE A 97 -5.80 18.04 -6.55
CA ILE A 97 -5.21 18.00 -7.89
C ILE A 97 -6.28 18.27 -8.95
N VAL A 98 -7.42 17.60 -8.81
CA VAL A 98 -8.44 17.58 -9.86
C VAL A 98 -9.45 18.71 -9.72
N VAL A 99 -10.03 18.89 -8.53
CA VAL A 99 -11.12 19.86 -8.34
C VAL A 99 -10.58 21.29 -8.26
N LYS A 100 -9.44 21.49 -7.60
CA LYS A 100 -8.82 22.83 -7.51
C LYS A 100 -7.93 23.15 -8.71
N LYS A 101 -7.79 22.23 -9.67
CA LYS A 101 -6.87 22.34 -10.83
C LYS A 101 -5.45 22.74 -10.42
N ASN A 102 -5.03 22.28 -9.24
CA ASN A 102 -3.71 22.56 -8.71
C ASN A 102 -2.82 21.35 -8.98
N ASN A 103 -1.98 21.44 -10.01
CA ASN A 103 -1.12 20.34 -10.44
C ASN A 103 -0.17 19.79 -9.35
N GLN A 104 0.02 20.51 -8.24
CA GLN A 104 0.87 20.05 -7.13
C GLN A 104 0.17 19.18 -6.10
N GLY A 105 -1.16 19.24 -5.97
CA GLY A 105 -1.87 18.59 -4.85
C GLY A 105 -1.55 19.21 -3.49
N LEU A 106 -1.51 18.38 -2.44
CA LEU A 106 -0.90 18.72 -1.16
C LEU A 106 0.60 18.91 -1.34
N THR A 107 1.16 19.91 -0.66
CA THR A 107 2.61 20.04 -0.61
C THR A 107 3.24 18.81 0.05
N SER A 108 4.45 18.43 -0.36
CA SER A 108 5.15 17.27 0.22
C SER A 108 5.27 17.35 1.74
N LYS A 109 5.40 18.57 2.30
CA LYS A 109 5.43 18.80 3.76
C LYS A 109 4.08 18.54 4.42
N GLN A 110 2.98 18.98 3.82
CA GLN A 110 1.62 18.74 4.35
C GLN A 110 1.29 17.25 4.34
N LYS A 111 1.58 16.56 3.22
CA LYS A 111 1.37 15.11 3.08
C LYS A 111 2.20 14.35 4.13
N PHE A 112 3.49 14.66 4.24
CA PHE A 112 4.39 14.04 5.22
C PHE A 112 3.94 14.28 6.67
N LEU A 113 3.57 15.52 7.03
CA LEU A 113 3.11 15.85 8.38
C LEU A 113 1.81 15.12 8.74
N ALA A 114 0.88 15.00 7.79
CA ALA A 114 -0.36 14.25 7.98
C ALA A 114 -0.09 12.76 8.20
N GLN A 115 0.83 12.16 7.43
CA GLN A 115 1.23 10.76 7.61
C GLN A 115 1.89 10.52 8.99
N ILE A 116 2.75 11.45 9.43
CA ILE A 116 3.33 11.42 10.79
C ILE A 116 2.23 11.47 11.84
N LEU A 117 1.25 12.35 11.68
CA LEU A 117 0.15 12.49 12.64
C LEU A 117 -0.63 11.19 12.78
N ILE A 118 -0.97 10.52 11.67
CA ILE A 118 -1.65 9.22 11.71
C ILE A 118 -0.79 8.17 12.44
N ALA A 119 0.52 8.14 12.19
CA ALA A 119 1.43 7.21 12.84
C ALA A 119 1.55 7.42 14.35
N VAL A 120 1.62 8.68 14.79
CA VAL A 120 1.64 9.03 16.22
C VAL A 120 0.31 8.66 16.88
N ILE A 121 -0.82 8.97 16.24
CA ILE A 121 -2.14 8.60 16.79
C ILE A 121 -2.27 7.07 16.88
N PHE A 122 -1.83 6.33 15.86
CA PHE A 122 -1.81 4.87 15.91
C PHE A 122 -1.03 4.33 17.13
N PHE A 123 0.17 4.86 17.38
CA PHE A 123 0.97 4.48 18.54
C PHE A 123 0.25 4.80 19.87
N VAL A 124 -0.29 6.01 20.00
CA VAL A 124 -1.01 6.44 21.20
C VAL A 124 -2.25 5.59 21.44
N LEU A 125 -3.08 5.38 20.42
CA LEU A 125 -4.30 4.56 20.54
C LEU A 125 -3.96 3.13 20.94
N SER A 126 -2.93 2.55 20.33
CA SER A 126 -2.56 1.17 20.62
C SER A 126 -2.06 0.98 22.05
N ASN A 127 -1.24 1.91 22.54
CA ASN A 127 -0.64 1.85 23.88
C ASN A 127 -1.62 2.26 24.99
N VAL A 128 -2.31 3.40 24.86
CA VAL A 128 -3.21 3.92 25.90
C VAL A 128 -4.41 3.01 26.14
N PHE A 129 -4.98 2.47 25.06
CA PHE A 129 -6.16 1.61 25.15
C PHE A 129 -5.83 0.11 25.21
N ASN A 130 -4.54 -0.25 25.26
CA ASN A 130 -4.06 -1.64 25.25
C ASN A 130 -4.76 -2.51 24.21
N LEU A 131 -5.02 -1.94 23.02
CA LEU A 131 -5.79 -2.59 21.96
C LEU A 131 -5.00 -3.72 21.30
N VAL A 132 -3.66 -3.63 21.35
CA VAL A 132 -2.71 -4.60 20.81
C VAL A 132 -1.49 -4.63 21.72
N ASN A 133 -1.09 -5.83 22.16
CA ASN A 133 0.16 -6.04 22.88
C ASN A 133 1.31 -6.22 21.88
N PHE A 134 1.81 -5.12 21.31
CA PHE A 134 3.06 -5.17 20.55
C PHE A 134 4.25 -4.78 21.44
N SER A 135 5.40 -5.39 21.16
CA SER A 135 6.66 -5.12 21.82
C SER A 135 7.27 -3.83 21.28
N THR A 136 7.86 -2.99 22.15
CA THR A 136 8.70 -1.87 21.71
C THR A 136 10.14 -2.30 21.41
N THR A 137 10.34 -3.60 21.24
CA THR A 137 11.61 -4.24 20.89
C THR A 137 11.53 -4.68 19.44
N LEU A 138 12.48 -4.23 18.62
CA LEU A 138 12.60 -4.69 17.25
C LEU A 138 13.22 -6.10 17.27
N HIS A 139 12.45 -7.10 16.88
CA HIS A 139 12.90 -8.49 16.84
C HIS A 139 13.85 -8.72 15.66
N ILE A 140 14.96 -9.44 15.89
CA ILE A 140 15.87 -9.87 14.82
C ILE A 140 15.49 -11.30 14.40
N PRO A 141 15.04 -11.53 13.16
CA PRO A 141 14.66 -12.85 12.70
C PRO A 141 15.73 -13.91 12.93
N PHE A 142 15.29 -15.15 13.20
CA PHE A 142 16.14 -16.32 13.48
C PHE A 142 16.97 -16.24 14.77
N THR A 143 16.73 -15.26 15.63
CA THR A 143 17.44 -15.11 16.90
C THR A 143 16.47 -14.73 17.99
N ASP A 144 16.75 -15.10 19.23
CA ASP A 144 16.03 -14.58 20.41
C ASP A 144 16.45 -13.13 20.75
N ALA A 145 17.31 -12.52 19.93
CA ALA A 145 17.81 -11.19 20.15
C ALA A 145 16.79 -10.14 19.67
N GLY A 146 16.52 -9.18 20.53
CA GLY A 146 15.72 -8.01 20.21
C GLY A 146 16.48 -6.73 20.53
N ILE A 147 16.29 -5.70 19.71
CA ILE A 147 16.83 -4.36 19.97
C ILE A 147 15.74 -3.55 20.70
N PRO A 148 15.88 -3.28 22.01
CA PRO A 148 14.88 -2.51 22.74
C PRO A 148 14.96 -1.05 22.31
N LEU A 149 13.96 -0.58 21.57
CA LEU A 149 13.92 0.79 21.07
C LEU A 149 13.25 1.75 22.06
N SER A 150 12.44 1.25 23.00
CA SER A 150 11.73 2.07 23.99
C SER A 150 11.00 3.25 23.31
N PHE A 151 11.29 4.50 23.68
CA PHE A 151 10.69 5.68 23.05
C PHE A 151 11.08 5.85 21.57
N ALA A 152 12.26 5.36 21.15
CA ALA A 152 12.67 5.41 19.76
C ALA A 152 11.79 4.52 18.85
N TYR A 153 11.00 3.61 19.43
CA TYR A 153 10.05 2.81 18.67
C TYR A 153 8.98 3.68 17.97
N VAL A 154 8.62 4.84 18.53
CA VAL A 154 7.68 5.77 17.87
C VAL A 154 8.28 6.33 16.58
N ILE A 155 9.58 6.68 16.61
CA ILE A 155 10.30 7.16 15.43
C ILE A 155 10.37 6.05 14.39
N PHE A 156 10.57 4.80 14.83
CA PHE A 156 10.52 3.64 13.97
C PHE A 156 9.14 3.44 13.32
N ILE A 157 8.03 3.49 14.08
CA ILE A 157 6.67 3.40 13.54
C ILE A 157 6.43 4.47 12.47
N ILE A 158 6.81 5.72 12.76
CA ILE A 158 6.69 6.83 11.82
C ILE A 158 7.48 6.51 10.54
N PHE A 159 8.75 6.14 10.67
CA PHE A 159 9.60 5.79 9.54
C PHE A 159 9.00 4.64 8.72
N TRP A 160 8.48 3.61 9.39
CA TRP A 160 7.93 2.41 8.77
C TRP A 160 6.63 2.70 8.00
N GLN A 161 5.64 3.31 8.66
CA GLN A 161 4.35 3.62 8.04
C GLN A 161 4.47 4.68 6.94
N VAL A 162 5.19 5.78 7.21
CA VAL A 162 5.41 6.82 6.20
C VAL A 162 6.24 6.27 5.04
N GLY A 163 7.29 5.51 5.33
CA GLY A 163 8.17 4.90 4.35
C GLY A 163 7.42 3.99 3.39
N PHE A 164 6.70 2.98 3.91
CA PHE A 164 5.95 2.04 3.07
C PHE A 164 4.75 2.68 2.38
N SER A 165 4.07 3.66 2.99
CA SER A 165 3.02 4.44 2.32
C SER A 165 3.53 5.12 1.05
N ASN A 166 4.69 5.78 1.13
CA ASN A 166 5.32 6.39 -0.05
C ASN A 166 5.93 5.35 -1.00
N ALA A 167 6.41 4.20 -0.49
CA ALA A 167 6.97 3.14 -1.33
C ALA A 167 5.93 2.51 -2.25
N VAL A 168 4.73 2.22 -1.73
CA VAL A 168 3.63 1.70 -2.54
C VAL A 168 3.13 2.77 -3.52
N ASN A 169 3.06 4.04 -3.12
CA ASN A 169 2.73 5.15 -4.02
C ASN A 169 3.71 5.31 -5.18
N LEU A 170 5.03 5.21 -4.93
CA LEU A 170 6.04 5.24 -6.00
C LEU A 170 5.93 4.03 -6.95
N THR A 171 5.37 2.91 -6.48
CA THR A 171 5.22 1.68 -7.27
C THR A 171 3.94 1.67 -8.11
N ASP A 172 2.94 2.52 -7.80
CA ASP A 172 1.68 2.65 -8.54
C ASP A 172 1.86 3.44 -9.87
N GLY A 173 2.92 3.13 -10.62
CA GLY A 173 3.26 3.75 -11.90
C GLY A 173 2.88 2.94 -13.14
N LEU A 174 2.53 1.66 -12.96
CA LEU A 174 2.10 0.74 -14.04
C LEU A 174 0.78 0.05 -13.70
N ASP A 175 0.01 -0.26 -14.74
CA ASP A 175 -1.32 -0.87 -14.68
C ASP A 175 -1.25 -2.23 -13.95
N GLY A 176 -1.87 -2.33 -12.77
CA GLY A 176 -1.91 -3.55 -11.98
C GLY A 176 -0.68 -3.81 -11.12
N LEU A 177 0.42 -3.05 -11.26
CA LEU A 177 1.68 -3.36 -10.56
C LEU A 177 1.51 -3.33 -9.03
N ALA A 178 1.16 -2.17 -8.48
CA ALA A 178 1.00 -1.99 -7.04
C ALA A 178 -0.16 -2.84 -6.49
N THR A 179 -1.27 -2.94 -7.21
CA THR A 179 -2.43 -3.78 -6.83
C THR A 179 -2.04 -5.25 -6.70
N GLY A 180 -1.37 -5.83 -7.69
CA GLY A 180 -0.98 -7.24 -7.68
C GLY A 180 0.08 -7.57 -6.63
N LEU A 181 1.09 -6.71 -6.47
CA LEU A 181 2.08 -6.85 -5.39
C LEU A 181 1.42 -6.77 -4.01
N SER A 182 0.42 -5.89 -3.86
CA SER A 182 -0.33 -5.75 -2.62
C SER A 182 -1.18 -7.01 -2.32
N ILE A 183 -1.82 -7.60 -3.33
CA ILE A 183 -2.55 -8.87 -3.18
C ILE A 183 -1.61 -9.97 -2.67
N ILE A 184 -0.44 -10.11 -3.29
CA ILE A 184 0.58 -11.09 -2.86
C ILE A 184 0.99 -10.83 -1.41
N GLY A 185 1.34 -9.59 -1.07
CA GLY A 185 1.81 -9.25 0.26
C GLY A 185 0.76 -9.46 1.35
N PHE A 186 -0.48 -9.03 1.14
CA PHE A 186 -1.57 -9.25 2.11
C PHE A 186 -1.93 -10.73 2.22
N ALA A 187 -1.79 -11.53 1.15
CA ALA A 187 -1.95 -12.97 1.24
C ALA A 187 -0.88 -13.61 2.13
N MET A 188 0.39 -13.17 2.02
CA MET A 188 1.46 -13.63 2.93
C MET A 188 1.17 -13.26 4.38
N TYR A 189 0.74 -12.03 4.64
CA TYR A 189 0.38 -11.61 6.00
C TYR A 189 -0.88 -12.28 6.54
N ALA A 190 -1.85 -12.62 5.68
CA ALA A 190 -3.00 -13.40 6.09
C ALA A 190 -2.56 -14.77 6.61
N ILE A 191 -1.72 -15.48 5.83
CA ILE A 191 -1.17 -16.78 6.24
C ILE A 191 -0.37 -16.64 7.53
N MET A 192 0.56 -15.68 7.59
CA MET A 192 1.39 -15.42 8.78
C MET A 192 0.53 -15.16 10.02
N SER A 193 -0.51 -14.33 9.89
CA SER A 193 -1.38 -13.98 11.01
C SER A 193 -2.12 -15.19 11.58
N PHE A 194 -2.58 -16.12 10.74
CA PHE A 194 -3.22 -17.34 11.22
C PHE A 194 -2.23 -18.31 11.86
N VAL A 195 -0.98 -18.35 11.39
CA VAL A 195 0.07 -19.17 12.01
C VAL A 195 0.50 -18.61 13.37
N LEU A 196 0.53 -17.28 13.52
CA LEU A 196 0.87 -16.58 14.76
C LEU A 196 -0.33 -16.41 15.73
N ASP A 197 -1.44 -17.12 15.49
CA ASP A 197 -2.66 -17.04 16.30
C ASP A 197 -3.23 -15.61 16.47
N ALA A 198 -3.14 -14.81 15.40
CA ALA A 198 -3.68 -13.45 15.30
C ALA A 198 -4.84 -13.37 14.28
N PRO A 199 -5.95 -14.10 14.49
CA PRO A 199 -6.99 -14.28 13.47
C PRO A 199 -7.70 -12.98 13.07
N ALA A 200 -7.81 -11.99 13.96
CA ALA A 200 -8.40 -10.69 13.66
C ALA A 200 -7.60 -9.93 12.57
N ILE A 201 -6.27 -9.95 12.66
CA ILE A 201 -5.37 -9.37 11.66
C ILE A 201 -5.43 -10.18 10.36
N GLY A 202 -5.46 -11.51 10.47
CA GLY A 202 -5.61 -12.41 9.31
C GLY A 202 -6.91 -12.17 8.54
N ILE A 203 -8.04 -12.02 9.23
CA ILE A 203 -9.34 -11.69 8.62
C ILE A 203 -9.28 -10.34 7.90
N PHE A 204 -8.68 -9.32 8.52
CA PHE A 204 -8.50 -8.02 7.87
C PHE A 204 -7.64 -8.14 6.60
N CYS A 205 -6.54 -8.91 6.63
CA CYS A 205 -5.72 -9.18 5.44
C CYS A 205 -6.52 -9.89 4.33
N ILE A 206 -7.40 -10.84 4.67
CA ILE A 206 -8.31 -11.47 3.70
C ILE A 206 -9.27 -10.46 3.08
N ILE A 207 -9.84 -9.55 3.87
CA ILE A 207 -10.69 -8.46 3.36
C ILE A 207 -9.91 -7.60 2.35
N MET A 208 -8.66 -7.24 2.67
CA MET A 208 -7.78 -6.48 1.78
C MET A 208 -7.51 -7.22 0.47
N VAL A 209 -7.10 -8.49 0.54
CA VAL A 209 -6.82 -9.34 -0.64
C VAL A 209 -8.01 -9.37 -1.57
N PHE A 210 -9.20 -9.64 -1.04
CA PHE A 210 -10.39 -9.84 -1.87
C PHE A 210 -11.00 -8.54 -2.37
N ALA A 211 -10.90 -7.44 -1.62
CA ALA A 211 -11.21 -6.11 -2.14
C ALA A 211 -10.31 -5.75 -3.33
N LEU A 212 -8.99 -5.99 -3.22
CA LEU A 212 -8.05 -5.74 -4.31
C LEU A 212 -8.25 -6.69 -5.50
N LEU A 213 -8.62 -7.96 -5.27
CA LEU A 213 -9.01 -8.88 -6.35
C LEU A 213 -10.26 -8.41 -7.10
N GLY A 214 -11.20 -7.76 -6.42
CA GLY A 214 -12.34 -7.10 -7.07
C GLY A 214 -11.95 -5.87 -7.89
N PHE A 215 -10.90 -5.16 -7.50
CA PHE A 215 -10.37 -3.97 -8.20
C PHE A 215 -9.47 -4.33 -9.39
N LEU A 216 -8.62 -5.35 -9.25
CA LEU A 216 -7.56 -5.70 -10.20
C LEU A 216 -8.04 -5.84 -11.66
N PRO A 217 -9.16 -6.50 -12.00
CA PRO A 217 -9.65 -6.62 -13.37
C PRO A 217 -9.89 -5.28 -14.08
N TYR A 218 -10.14 -4.20 -13.33
CA TYR A 218 -10.32 -2.84 -13.86
C TYR A 218 -9.03 -2.02 -13.89
N ASN A 219 -7.99 -2.49 -13.20
CA ASN A 219 -6.69 -1.84 -13.07
C ASN A 219 -5.59 -2.51 -13.92
N LEU A 220 -5.81 -3.74 -14.43
CA LEU A 220 -4.90 -4.42 -15.36
C LEU A 220 -4.80 -3.69 -16.70
N ASN A 221 -3.65 -3.83 -17.36
CA ASN A 221 -3.38 -3.23 -18.66
C ASN A 221 -4.35 -3.77 -19.74
N PRO A 222 -5.03 -2.89 -20.52
CA PRO A 222 -5.07 -1.43 -20.38
C PRO A 222 -6.03 -0.98 -19.25
N ALA A 223 -5.53 -0.19 -18.30
CA ALA A 223 -6.31 0.19 -17.11
C ALA A 223 -7.54 1.03 -17.46
N LYS A 224 -8.67 0.70 -16.82
CA LYS A 224 -9.93 1.45 -16.88
C LYS A 224 -10.06 2.48 -15.76
N VAL A 225 -9.31 2.28 -14.68
CA VAL A 225 -9.21 3.18 -13.53
C VAL A 225 -7.87 2.98 -12.81
N PHE A 226 -7.26 4.08 -12.36
CA PHE A 226 -6.07 4.08 -11.52
C PHE A 226 -6.44 4.15 -10.05
N MET A 227 -5.62 3.54 -9.20
CA MET A 227 -5.81 3.55 -7.76
C MET A 227 -5.73 4.98 -7.20
N GLY A 228 -4.71 5.74 -7.63
CA GLY A 228 -4.45 7.09 -7.15
C GLY A 228 -3.85 7.10 -5.75
N ASP A 229 -3.48 8.28 -5.27
CA ASP A 229 -2.88 8.45 -3.94
C ASP A 229 -3.82 7.96 -2.84
N THR A 230 -5.14 8.11 -3.06
CA THR A 230 -6.21 7.57 -2.21
C THR A 230 -5.97 6.12 -1.82
N GLY A 231 -5.66 5.27 -2.80
CA GLY A 231 -5.45 3.86 -2.54
C GLY A 231 -4.01 3.54 -2.16
N SER A 232 -3.04 4.08 -2.88
CA SER A 232 -1.64 3.65 -2.72
C SER A 232 -1.07 4.03 -1.36
N LEU A 233 -1.42 5.22 -0.84
CA LEU A 233 -0.98 5.64 0.49
C LEU A 233 -1.59 4.76 1.59
N ALA A 234 -2.88 4.40 1.44
CA ALA A 234 -3.59 3.51 2.35
C ALA A 234 -2.93 2.13 2.40
N LEU A 235 -2.68 1.52 1.23
CA LEU A 235 -2.08 0.19 1.13
C LEU A 235 -0.69 0.12 1.75
N GLY A 236 0.18 1.10 1.50
CA GLY A 236 1.51 1.10 2.10
C GLY A 236 1.50 1.38 3.60
N GLY A 237 0.65 2.28 4.08
CA GLY A 237 0.51 2.55 5.51
C GLY A 237 0.02 1.33 6.28
N ILE A 238 -0.95 0.59 5.73
CA ILE A 238 -1.49 -0.60 6.38
C ILE A 238 -0.54 -1.80 6.33
N PHE A 239 0.28 -1.95 5.28
CA PHE A 239 1.36 -2.95 5.24
C PHE A 239 2.33 -2.82 6.42
N ALA A 240 2.83 -1.61 6.65
CA ALA A 240 3.69 -1.31 7.79
C ALA A 240 3.00 -1.62 9.13
N THR A 241 1.74 -1.22 9.26
CA THR A 241 0.95 -1.42 10.47
C THR A 241 0.74 -2.89 10.80
N ILE A 242 0.39 -3.72 9.81
CA ILE A 242 0.23 -5.17 10.00
C ILE A 242 1.55 -5.79 10.48
N SER A 243 2.67 -5.42 9.87
CA SER A 243 3.99 -5.94 10.27
C SER A 243 4.35 -5.57 11.71
N ILE A 244 4.02 -4.35 12.15
CA ILE A 244 4.22 -3.87 13.53
C ILE A 244 3.32 -4.63 14.51
N MET A 245 2.03 -4.78 14.18
CA MET A 245 1.07 -5.45 15.07
C MET A 245 1.34 -6.95 15.22
N LEU A 246 2.01 -7.57 14.25
CA LEU A 246 2.48 -8.95 14.32
C LEU A 246 3.85 -9.09 15.01
N ASN A 247 4.55 -7.99 15.34
CA ASN A 247 5.96 -7.97 15.75
C ASN A 247 6.89 -8.63 14.71
N GLN A 248 6.54 -8.51 13.44
CA GLN A 248 7.27 -9.09 12.30
C GLN A 248 7.67 -7.99 11.31
N GLU A 249 8.26 -6.90 11.82
CA GLU A 249 8.52 -5.71 11.02
C GLU A 249 9.53 -6.00 9.90
N LEU A 250 10.62 -6.70 10.22
CA LEU A 250 11.65 -7.04 9.23
C LEU A 250 11.16 -7.99 8.13
N SER A 251 10.10 -8.78 8.38
CA SER A 251 9.47 -9.60 7.34
C SER A 251 8.91 -8.73 6.19
N LEU A 252 8.49 -7.50 6.48
CA LEU A 252 7.96 -6.57 5.46
C LEU A 252 8.99 -6.15 4.43
N VAL A 253 10.28 -6.15 4.76
CA VAL A 253 11.34 -5.83 3.78
C VAL A 253 11.34 -6.87 2.66
N PHE A 254 11.01 -8.13 2.96
CA PHE A 254 10.96 -9.22 1.99
C PHE A 254 9.59 -9.33 1.32
N ILE A 255 8.51 -9.21 2.11
CA ILE A 255 7.13 -9.20 1.57
C ILE A 255 6.92 -8.00 0.64
N GLY A 256 7.40 -6.83 1.02
CA GLY A 256 7.36 -5.59 0.25
C GLY A 256 8.63 -5.33 -0.57
N PHE A 257 9.45 -6.35 -0.86
CA PHE A 257 10.77 -6.17 -1.48
C PHE A 257 10.74 -5.31 -2.74
N VAL A 258 9.76 -5.53 -3.61
CA VAL A 258 9.62 -4.72 -4.84
C VAL A 258 9.36 -3.25 -4.49
N PHE A 259 8.49 -2.95 -3.52
CA PHE A 259 8.25 -1.57 -3.05
C PHE A 259 9.52 -0.93 -2.49
N VAL A 260 10.32 -1.71 -1.75
CA VAL A 260 11.61 -1.27 -1.20
C VAL A 260 12.59 -0.95 -2.33
N VAL A 261 12.74 -1.83 -3.31
CA VAL A 261 13.65 -1.63 -4.45
C VAL A 261 13.22 -0.43 -5.31
N GLU A 262 11.93 -0.27 -5.55
CA GLU A 262 11.39 0.91 -6.25
C GLU A 262 11.77 2.21 -5.53
N THR A 263 11.57 2.26 -4.22
CA THR A 263 11.93 3.41 -3.38
C THR A 263 13.43 3.67 -3.36
N LEU A 264 14.24 2.62 -3.17
CA LEU A 264 15.69 2.72 -3.19
C LEU A 264 16.20 3.20 -4.54
N SER A 265 15.59 2.77 -5.65
CA SER A 265 15.97 3.23 -6.99
C SER A 265 15.82 4.74 -7.14
N VAL A 266 14.74 5.32 -6.61
CA VAL A 266 14.50 6.76 -6.60
C VAL A 266 15.52 7.47 -5.70
N MET A 267 15.73 6.97 -4.48
CA MET A 267 16.69 7.56 -3.54
C MET A 267 18.12 7.58 -4.11
N LEU A 268 18.57 6.46 -4.66
CA LEU A 268 19.89 6.32 -5.27
C LEU A 268 20.03 7.21 -6.53
N GLN A 269 19.00 7.27 -7.38
CA GLN A 269 19.00 8.14 -8.55
C GLN A 269 19.12 9.62 -8.16
N VAL A 270 18.31 10.08 -7.19
CA VAL A 270 18.34 11.47 -6.71
C VAL A 270 19.67 11.79 -6.04
N ALA A 271 20.21 10.89 -5.21
CA ALA A 271 21.51 11.06 -4.56
C ALA A 271 22.64 11.16 -5.60
N SER A 272 22.68 10.25 -6.58
CA SER A 272 23.67 10.26 -7.65
C SER A 272 23.60 11.55 -8.46
N TYR A 273 22.40 12.01 -8.84
CA TYR A 273 22.25 13.23 -9.63
C TYR A 273 22.62 14.49 -8.83
N LYS A 274 22.37 14.53 -7.52
CA LYS A 274 22.80 15.64 -6.65
C LYS A 274 24.31 15.68 -6.46
N LEU A 275 24.96 14.53 -6.27
CA LEU A 275 26.38 14.42 -5.95
C LEU A 275 27.30 14.43 -7.19
N THR A 276 26.91 13.71 -8.24
CA THR A 276 27.78 13.46 -9.41
C THR A 276 27.23 14.02 -10.72
N LYS A 277 25.97 14.51 -10.73
CA LYS A 277 25.22 14.91 -11.94
C LYS A 277 25.06 13.79 -12.98
N LYS A 278 25.32 12.54 -12.59
CA LYS A 278 25.14 11.36 -13.45
C LYS A 278 23.92 10.55 -12.99
N ARG A 279 23.18 10.04 -13.97
CA ARG A 279 22.07 9.10 -13.76
C ARG A 279 22.64 7.68 -13.66
N ILE A 280 22.12 6.87 -12.73
CA ILE A 280 22.50 5.45 -12.57
C ILE A 280 21.50 4.50 -13.24
N PHE A 281 20.22 4.89 -13.26
CA PHE A 281 19.16 4.26 -14.03
C PHE A 281 18.76 5.17 -15.19
N LYS A 282 18.29 4.57 -16.30
CA LYS A 282 17.72 5.31 -17.44
C LYS A 282 16.60 6.26 -16.97
N MET A 283 15.76 5.78 -16.05
CA MET A 283 14.73 6.53 -15.34
C MET A 283 14.46 5.86 -13.99
N SER A 284 13.98 6.61 -13.00
CA SER A 284 13.49 6.09 -11.72
C SER A 284 12.03 6.51 -11.54
N PRO A 285 11.14 5.68 -10.95
CA PRO A 285 11.42 4.39 -10.31
C PRO A 285 11.85 3.26 -11.28
N ILE A 286 12.31 2.12 -10.75
CA ILE A 286 13.05 1.11 -11.53
C ILE A 286 12.19 0.43 -12.59
N HIS A 287 10.87 0.36 -12.42
CA HIS A 287 10.00 -0.15 -13.48
C HIS A 287 10.13 0.64 -14.79
N HIS A 288 10.28 1.98 -14.73
CA HIS A 288 10.50 2.80 -15.92
C HIS A 288 11.88 2.56 -16.55
N HIS A 289 12.89 2.19 -15.75
CA HIS A 289 14.18 1.77 -16.31
C HIS A 289 14.02 0.55 -17.22
N PHE A 290 13.22 -0.44 -16.80
CA PHE A 290 12.95 -1.63 -17.63
C PHE A 290 12.10 -1.31 -18.87
N GLU A 291 11.11 -0.42 -18.77
CA GLU A 291 10.37 0.08 -19.96
C GLU A 291 11.33 0.69 -20.99
N LEU A 292 12.25 1.56 -20.56
CA LEU A 292 13.26 2.18 -21.42
C LEU A 292 14.38 1.22 -21.88
N CYS A 293 14.41 -0.01 -21.35
CA CYS A 293 15.21 -1.12 -21.85
C CYS A 293 14.45 -1.98 -22.87
N GLY A 294 13.25 -1.59 -23.27
CA GLY A 294 12.45 -2.25 -24.29
C GLY A 294 11.51 -3.33 -23.76
N TRP A 295 11.32 -3.43 -22.44
CA TRP A 295 10.30 -4.32 -21.90
C TRP A 295 8.92 -3.69 -22.10
N ASN A 296 7.95 -4.49 -22.54
CA ASN A 296 6.57 -4.05 -22.49
C ASN A 296 6.09 -4.03 -21.03
N GLU A 297 5.07 -3.21 -20.77
CA GLU A 297 4.53 -3.01 -19.42
C GLU A 297 4.08 -4.32 -18.77
N TRP A 298 3.40 -5.19 -19.53
CA TRP A 298 2.96 -6.50 -19.03
C TRP A 298 4.11 -7.38 -18.55
N LYS A 299 5.24 -7.38 -19.26
CA LYS A 299 6.45 -8.10 -18.86
C LYS A 299 7.04 -7.53 -17.57
N VAL A 300 7.09 -6.21 -17.42
CA VAL A 300 7.57 -5.58 -16.17
C VAL A 300 6.68 -6.02 -15.01
N VAL A 301 5.35 -5.89 -15.14
CA VAL A 301 4.38 -6.23 -14.11
C VAL A 301 4.48 -7.70 -13.69
N THR A 302 4.46 -8.63 -14.65
CA THR A 302 4.49 -10.07 -14.36
C THR A 302 5.82 -10.53 -13.75
N VAL A 303 6.95 -9.97 -14.18
CA VAL A 303 8.26 -10.24 -13.55
C VAL A 303 8.29 -9.71 -12.13
N PHE A 304 7.79 -8.49 -11.90
CA PHE A 304 7.80 -7.88 -10.58
C PHE A 304 6.87 -8.64 -9.62
N TRP A 305 5.71 -9.10 -10.09
CA TRP A 305 4.85 -10.00 -9.32
C TRP A 305 5.53 -11.33 -9.00
N SER A 306 6.26 -11.92 -9.95
CA SER A 306 6.98 -13.18 -9.72
C SER A 306 8.08 -13.00 -8.67
N VAL A 307 8.84 -11.91 -8.74
CA VAL A 307 9.83 -11.54 -7.72
C VAL A 307 9.15 -11.32 -6.38
N GLY A 308 8.07 -10.54 -6.33
CA GLY A 308 7.31 -10.26 -5.12
C GLY A 308 6.71 -11.53 -4.47
N LEU A 309 6.28 -12.51 -5.28
CA LEU A 309 5.83 -13.81 -4.79
C LEU A 309 6.96 -14.59 -4.13
N ILE A 310 8.11 -14.69 -4.80
CA ILE A 310 9.28 -15.42 -4.29
C ILE A 310 9.79 -14.78 -3.00
N THR A 311 10.01 -13.46 -3.00
CA THR A 311 10.48 -12.74 -1.82
C THR A 311 9.43 -12.69 -0.71
N GLY A 312 8.15 -12.67 -1.07
CA GLY A 312 7.03 -12.78 -0.14
C GLY A 312 7.00 -14.11 0.59
N LEU A 313 7.28 -15.23 -0.09
CA LEU A 313 7.42 -16.54 0.55
C LEU A 313 8.61 -16.58 1.52
N ILE A 314 9.73 -15.94 1.16
CA ILE A 314 10.88 -15.80 2.05
C ILE A 314 10.49 -14.97 3.28
N GLY A 315 9.79 -13.85 3.10
CA GLY A 315 9.32 -13.00 4.20
C GLY A 315 8.30 -13.69 5.10
N LEU A 316 7.41 -14.51 4.53
CA LEU A 316 6.50 -15.37 5.29
C LEU A 316 7.28 -16.37 6.15
N TRP A 317 8.27 -17.04 5.56
CA TRP A 317 9.11 -17.99 6.29
C TRP A 317 9.86 -17.32 7.45
N ILE A 318 10.47 -16.15 7.18
CA ILE A 318 11.15 -15.30 8.17
C ILE A 318 10.21 -14.86 9.29
N GLY A 319 8.96 -14.50 8.99
CA GLY A 319 8.04 -13.98 10.01
C GLY A 319 7.38 -15.04 10.88
N VAL A 320 7.57 -16.32 10.55
CA VAL A 320 7.00 -17.47 11.28
C VAL A 320 8.07 -18.22 12.08
N HIS A 321 9.36 -17.97 11.84
CA HIS A 321 10.51 -18.63 12.48
C HIS A 321 11.48 -17.61 13.07
#